data_AF-A0A8C8G8J5-F1
#
_entry.id   AF-A0A8C8G8J5-F1
#
_cell.length_a   1.000
_cell.length_b   1.000
_cell.length_c   1.000
_cell.angle_alpha   90.00
_cell.angle_beta   90.00
_cell.angle_gamma   90.00
#
_symmetry.space_group_name_H-M   'P 1'
#
loop_
_entity.id
_entity.type
_entity.pdbx_description
1 polymer ?
#
loop_
_entity_poly.entity_id
_entity_poly.type
_entity_poly.pdbx_seq_one_letter_code
_entity_poly.pdbx_strand_id
1 'polypeptide(L)'
;MLGCEGEAVVRRWLTLVTGLLECLCFAGAVFGWASLVFVLKTEGYFSYLCVNTTGVNGTQFLDCSAQDEQFSLIFTIASFMNNFLLLPNGFLFDRFVCSFFLLSALSVLLFPALSCISVGGIMFLVTNMQIGNLFGSARSTIITLYNGAFDSSSALFLIIKLLFEAGISLRASFLFLAACCIIHLVRTFLLLPRTHIPYPLPEGYTYGINCGQTKTFSPEQTAAIASVQSEDVTEETPFSKESAEKVATFWECFLSKFFLWHLVWLSVMQLRHYLFIGTLNPMLQRLTQGEPSLVSTYTNAFAVTQLCGVLCAPWNGLIMDRHKGKPRKEADLRASVLSLTLTALQCVLFSICASTPFLPLQYLTFILQVLNRSFLYGGNAAFISIAFPPCHFGKLYGMLMALSAVVALLQYPCFTLVKGVLGGDPLYVNIALTLLSLLAFIHPVCVYLHCCGLAAQRGKPKDTLPSPSS
;
A
#
# COMPACT_ATOMS: atom_id res chain seq x y z
N MET A 1 -37.37 -18.19 1.08
CA MET A 1 -36.51 -17.08 1.52
C MET A 1 -35.12 -17.53 2.02
N LEU A 2 -34.90 -18.77 2.49
CA LEU A 2 -33.57 -19.25 2.90
C LEU A 2 -32.52 -19.42 1.75
N GLY A 3 -32.95 -19.58 0.49
CA GLY A 3 -32.02 -19.77 -0.63
C GLY A 3 -31.22 -18.50 -1.00
N CYS A 4 -31.82 -17.32 -0.88
CA CYS A 4 -31.18 -16.06 -1.30
C CYS A 4 -30.13 -15.54 -0.31
N GLU A 5 -30.27 -15.82 0.98
CA GLU A 5 -29.26 -15.45 1.99
C GLU A 5 -27.99 -16.29 1.86
N GLY A 6 -28.14 -17.60 1.61
CA GLY A 6 -27.02 -18.51 1.34
C GLY A 6 -26.23 -18.09 0.08
N GLU A 7 -26.94 -17.76 -1.01
CA GLU A 7 -26.31 -17.24 -2.23
C GLU A 7 -25.58 -15.92 -2.01
N ALA A 8 -26.13 -15.01 -1.19
CA ALA A 8 -25.49 -13.74 -0.89
C ALA A 8 -24.17 -13.92 -0.11
N VAL A 9 -24.13 -14.85 0.85
CA VAL A 9 -22.90 -15.18 1.61
C VAL A 9 -21.85 -15.81 0.69
N VAL A 10 -22.24 -16.80 -0.12
CA VAL A 10 -21.33 -17.46 -1.08
C VAL A 10 -20.76 -16.44 -2.06
N ARG A 11 -21.58 -15.51 -2.57
CA ARG A 11 -21.13 -14.44 -3.46
C ARG A 11 -20.12 -13.51 -2.78
N ARG A 12 -20.33 -13.12 -1.52
CA ARG A 12 -19.38 -12.28 -0.76
C ARG A 12 -18.00 -12.94 -0.64
N TRP A 13 -17.96 -14.22 -0.27
CA TRP A 13 -16.72 -14.98 -0.18
C TRP A 13 -16.06 -15.20 -1.54
N LEU A 14 -16.84 -15.48 -2.58
CA LEU A 14 -16.33 -15.62 -3.94
C LEU A 14 -15.71 -14.30 -4.45
N THR A 15 -16.37 -13.17 -4.22
CA THR A 15 -15.83 -11.83 -4.56
C THR A 15 -14.53 -11.55 -3.80
N LEU A 16 -14.46 -11.91 -2.52
CA LEU A 16 -13.25 -11.78 -1.70
C LEU A 16 -12.09 -12.60 -2.27
N VAL A 17 -12.27 -13.92 -2.41
CA VAL A 17 -11.22 -14.85 -2.84
C VAL A 17 -10.70 -14.51 -4.24
N THR A 18 -11.61 -14.27 -5.19
CA THR A 18 -11.22 -13.91 -6.57
C THR A 18 -10.48 -12.57 -6.62
N GLY A 19 -10.82 -11.62 -5.74
CA GLY A 19 -10.08 -10.36 -5.62
C GLY A 19 -8.71 -10.53 -5.02
N LEU A 20 -8.58 -11.41 -4.03
CA LEU A 20 -7.28 -11.70 -3.42
C LEU A 20 -6.34 -12.32 -4.45
N LEU A 21 -6.84 -13.23 -5.28
CA LEU A 21 -6.09 -13.82 -6.40
C LEU A 21 -5.66 -12.76 -7.43
N GLU A 22 -6.56 -11.85 -7.80
CA GLU A 22 -6.23 -10.73 -8.69
C GLU A 22 -5.14 -9.83 -8.09
N CYS A 23 -5.28 -9.44 -6.83
CA CYS A 23 -4.26 -8.64 -6.15
C CYS A 23 -2.92 -9.37 -6.05
N LEU A 24 -2.95 -10.65 -5.69
CA LEU A 24 -1.77 -11.49 -5.51
C LEU A 24 -1.00 -11.72 -6.80
N CYS A 25 -1.68 -11.75 -7.95
CA CYS A 25 -1.01 -12.05 -9.21
C CYS A 25 -0.62 -10.80 -10.00
N PHE A 26 -1.30 -9.66 -9.85
CA PHE A 26 -1.14 -8.53 -10.79
C PHE A 26 -0.93 -7.15 -10.15
N ALA A 27 -1.18 -6.97 -8.85
CA ALA A 27 -1.37 -5.61 -8.35
C ALA A 27 -0.08 -4.87 -7.97
N GLY A 28 0.91 -5.54 -7.41
CA GLY A 28 2.15 -4.97 -6.87
C GLY A 28 3.42 -5.59 -7.44
N ALA A 29 3.35 -6.14 -8.65
CA ALA A 29 4.48 -6.80 -9.33
C ALA A 29 5.73 -5.91 -9.40
N VAL A 30 5.56 -4.59 -9.56
CA VAL A 30 6.65 -3.61 -9.66
C VAL A 30 7.54 -3.59 -8.40
N PHE A 31 7.03 -3.96 -7.23
CA PHE A 31 7.84 -4.04 -6.01
C PHE A 31 8.75 -5.29 -5.98
N GLY A 32 8.59 -6.21 -6.92
CA GLY A 32 9.52 -7.30 -7.23
C GLY A 32 10.73 -6.86 -8.07
N TRP A 33 10.93 -5.56 -8.22
CA TRP A 33 11.90 -4.92 -9.11
C TRP A 33 13.29 -5.56 -9.07
N ALA A 34 13.78 -5.92 -7.88
CA ALA A 34 15.10 -6.51 -7.73
C ALA A 34 15.28 -7.81 -8.55
N SER A 35 14.25 -8.65 -8.63
CA SER A 35 14.30 -9.88 -9.45
C SER A 35 14.31 -9.55 -10.94
N LEU A 36 13.54 -8.55 -11.36
CA LEU A 36 13.47 -8.14 -12.76
C LEU A 36 14.77 -7.47 -13.23
N VAL A 37 15.39 -6.61 -12.40
CA VAL A 37 16.68 -5.97 -12.72
C VAL A 37 17.76 -7.00 -13.00
N PHE A 38 17.79 -8.09 -12.22
CA PHE A 38 18.74 -9.18 -12.46
C PHE A 38 18.60 -9.73 -13.88
N VAL A 39 17.37 -10.07 -14.29
CA VAL A 39 17.07 -10.60 -15.64
C VAL A 39 17.41 -9.58 -16.73
N LEU A 40 17.03 -8.30 -16.53
CA LEU A 40 17.30 -7.24 -17.51
C LEU A 40 18.80 -7.00 -17.72
N LYS A 41 19.60 -7.09 -16.65
CA LYS A 41 21.06 -7.03 -16.75
C LYS A 41 21.62 -8.21 -17.55
N THR A 42 21.11 -9.42 -17.35
CA THR A 42 21.52 -10.62 -18.11
C THR A 42 21.18 -10.50 -19.60
N GLU A 43 20.03 -9.90 -19.94
CA GLU A 43 19.62 -9.61 -21.33
C GLU A 43 20.36 -8.39 -21.94
N GLY A 44 21.28 -7.76 -21.21
CA GLY A 44 22.10 -6.66 -21.71
C GLY A 44 21.39 -5.31 -21.81
N TYR A 45 20.27 -5.10 -21.12
CA TYR A 45 19.59 -3.80 -21.08
C TYR A 45 20.53 -2.73 -20.52
N PHE A 46 20.68 -1.61 -21.24
CA PHE A 46 21.58 -0.49 -20.89
C PHE A 46 23.06 -0.89 -20.70
N SER A 47 23.48 -2.04 -21.21
CA SER A 47 24.89 -2.50 -21.15
C SER A 47 25.87 -1.53 -21.80
N TYR A 48 25.43 -0.76 -22.81
CA TYR A 48 26.23 0.28 -23.47
C TYR A 48 26.64 1.44 -22.55
N LEU A 49 26.01 1.57 -21.37
CA LEU A 49 26.38 2.57 -20.36
C LEU A 49 27.50 2.09 -19.42
N CYS A 50 27.89 0.81 -19.51
CA CYS A 50 29.02 0.30 -18.75
C CYS A 50 30.34 0.67 -19.44
N VAL A 51 31.31 1.16 -18.66
CA VAL A 51 32.60 1.63 -19.15
C VAL A 51 33.73 0.88 -18.45
N ASN A 52 34.79 0.52 -19.18
CA ASN A 52 35.99 -0.05 -18.57
C ASN A 52 36.79 1.07 -17.90
N THR A 53 36.90 1.00 -16.57
CA THR A 53 37.62 1.98 -15.76
C THR A 53 38.86 1.34 -15.15
N THR A 54 39.97 2.07 -15.15
CA THR A 54 41.22 1.63 -14.53
C THR A 54 41.23 2.06 -13.07
N GLY A 55 41.28 1.10 -12.15
CA GLY A 55 41.43 1.38 -10.72
C GLY A 55 42.79 1.97 -10.37
N VAL A 56 42.89 2.52 -9.16
CA VAL A 56 44.13 3.14 -8.62
C VAL A 56 45.33 2.18 -8.63
N ASN A 57 45.06 0.86 -8.60
CA ASN A 57 46.06 -0.20 -8.65
C ASN A 57 46.38 -0.70 -10.07
N GLY A 58 45.88 -0.03 -11.12
CA GLY A 58 46.08 -0.44 -12.52
C GLY A 58 45.17 -1.58 -12.99
N THR A 59 44.28 -2.09 -12.15
CA THR A 59 43.31 -3.14 -12.50
C THR A 59 42.15 -2.55 -13.29
N GLN A 60 41.85 -3.11 -14.46
CA GLN A 60 40.64 -2.74 -15.21
C GLN A 60 39.43 -3.42 -14.59
N PHE A 61 38.40 -2.65 -14.27
CA PHE A 61 37.10 -3.16 -13.85
C PHE A 61 36.00 -2.50 -14.68
N LEU A 62 34.91 -3.24 -14.89
CA LEU A 62 33.75 -2.73 -15.62
C LEU A 62 32.88 -1.92 -14.65
N ASP A 63 32.81 -0.61 -14.86
CA ASP A 63 31.93 0.28 -14.10
C ASP A 63 30.56 0.38 -14.80
N CYS A 64 29.52 -0.13 -14.14
CA CYS A 64 28.13 -0.09 -14.61
C CYS A 64 27.27 0.89 -13.78
N SER A 65 27.86 1.89 -13.14
CA SER A 65 27.12 2.83 -12.29
C SER A 65 26.04 3.61 -13.05
N ALA A 66 26.29 4.01 -14.30
CA ALA A 66 25.29 4.67 -15.15
C ALA A 66 24.13 3.74 -15.54
N GLN A 67 24.39 2.44 -15.71
CA GLN A 67 23.33 1.44 -15.92
C GLN A 67 22.45 1.30 -14.68
N ASP A 68 23.06 1.20 -13.48
CA ASP A 68 22.32 1.14 -12.21
C ASP A 68 21.46 2.40 -12.00
N GLU A 69 21.97 3.56 -12.40
CA GLU A 69 21.25 4.83 -12.34
C GLU A 69 19.98 4.84 -13.20
N GLN A 70 20.06 4.33 -14.43
CA GLN A 70 18.87 4.18 -15.29
C GLN A 70 17.83 3.26 -14.66
N PHE A 71 18.24 2.11 -14.11
CA PHE A 71 17.32 1.21 -13.42
C PHE A 71 16.69 1.84 -12.17
N SER A 72 17.47 2.59 -11.39
CA SER A 72 16.97 3.33 -10.23
C SER A 72 15.93 4.40 -10.63
N LEU A 73 16.20 5.13 -11.71
CA LEU A 73 15.28 6.13 -12.26
C LEU A 73 13.96 5.49 -12.74
N ILE A 74 14.03 4.35 -13.44
CA ILE A 74 12.86 3.61 -13.91
C ILE A 74 11.97 3.20 -12.73
N PHE A 75 12.56 2.61 -11.69
CA PHE A 75 11.81 2.25 -10.49
C PHE A 75 11.24 3.47 -9.77
N THR A 76 11.98 4.57 -9.72
CA THR A 76 11.52 5.83 -9.14
C THR A 76 10.28 6.35 -9.85
N ILE A 77 10.30 6.40 -11.18
CA ILE A 77 9.15 6.84 -11.98
C ILE A 77 7.96 5.89 -11.81
N ALA A 78 8.18 4.58 -11.89
CA ALA A 78 7.11 3.59 -11.77
C ALA A 78 6.46 3.60 -10.37
N SER A 79 7.25 3.71 -9.30
CA SER A 79 6.75 3.80 -7.92
C SER A 79 6.10 5.15 -7.60
N PHE A 80 6.58 6.24 -8.22
CA PHE A 80 5.91 7.54 -8.14
C PHE A 80 4.54 7.49 -8.84
N MET A 81 4.47 6.99 -10.07
CA MET A 81 3.23 6.83 -10.84
C MET A 81 2.21 5.95 -10.11
N ASN A 82 2.64 4.86 -9.46
CA ASN A 82 1.80 3.98 -8.65
C ASN A 82 0.98 4.75 -7.60
N ASN A 83 1.57 5.73 -6.93
CA ASN A 83 0.93 6.42 -5.81
C ASN A 83 0.34 7.78 -6.21
N PHE A 84 0.99 8.49 -7.12
CA PHE A 84 0.54 9.80 -7.59
C PHE A 84 -0.77 9.69 -8.40
N LEU A 85 -0.86 8.71 -9.31
CA LEU A 85 -2.04 8.53 -10.15
C LEU A 85 -3.25 7.96 -9.37
N LEU A 86 -3.08 7.62 -8.10
CA LEU A 86 -4.18 7.30 -7.20
C LEU A 86 -5.12 8.48 -6.96
N LEU A 87 -4.58 9.70 -6.99
CA LEU A 87 -5.37 10.92 -6.83
C LEU A 87 -6.30 11.17 -8.03
N PRO A 88 -5.82 11.25 -9.28
CA PRO A 88 -6.68 11.30 -10.46
C PRO A 88 -7.66 10.13 -10.51
N ASN A 89 -7.20 8.91 -10.25
CA ASN A 89 -8.06 7.71 -10.27
C ASN A 89 -9.15 7.73 -9.18
N GLY A 90 -8.90 8.35 -8.03
CA GLY A 90 -9.88 8.53 -6.96
C GLY A 90 -10.91 9.64 -7.23
N PHE A 91 -10.60 10.58 -8.13
CA PHE A 91 -11.52 11.64 -8.55
C PHE A 91 -12.24 11.33 -9.87
N LEU A 92 -11.67 10.47 -10.71
CA LEU A 92 -11.98 10.40 -12.13
C LEU A 92 -12.04 8.93 -12.58
N PHE A 93 -13.15 8.25 -12.31
CA PHE A 93 -13.50 7.07 -13.11
C PHE A 93 -14.98 6.98 -13.45
N ASP A 94 -15.25 7.36 -14.71
CA ASP A 94 -16.32 6.81 -15.55
C ASP A 94 -15.93 6.79 -17.06
N ARG A 95 -14.63 6.89 -17.44
CA ARG A 95 -14.31 7.16 -18.86
C ARG A 95 -13.06 6.55 -19.51
N PHE A 96 -12.09 5.94 -18.81
CA PHE A 96 -10.88 5.47 -19.52
C PHE A 96 -10.35 4.14 -19.02
N VAL A 97 -10.70 3.06 -19.71
CA VAL A 97 -10.02 1.76 -19.58
C VAL A 97 -8.71 1.83 -20.38
N CYS A 98 -7.57 1.82 -19.69
CA CYS A 98 -6.25 1.97 -20.32
C CYS A 98 -5.91 0.83 -21.29
N SER A 99 -5.49 1.22 -22.50
CA SER A 99 -5.01 0.36 -23.59
C SER A 99 -3.63 -0.24 -23.32
N PHE A 100 -3.43 -1.45 -23.85
CA PHE A 100 -2.21 -2.25 -23.80
C PHE A 100 -1.03 -1.56 -24.51
N PHE A 101 0.13 -1.47 -23.85
CA PHE A 101 1.41 -1.24 -24.52
C PHE A 101 2.23 -2.53 -24.52
N LEU A 102 2.53 -3.02 -25.73
CA LEU A 102 3.45 -4.14 -25.96
C LEU A 102 4.89 -3.68 -25.67
N LEU A 103 5.63 -4.48 -24.89
CA LEU A 103 7.06 -4.27 -24.65
C LEU A 103 7.82 -4.64 -25.93
N SER A 104 8.22 -3.65 -26.74
CA SER A 104 9.15 -3.87 -27.85
C SER A 104 10.61 -3.72 -27.41
N ALA A 105 11.53 -4.21 -28.23
CA ALA A 105 12.96 -4.44 -27.94
C ALA A 105 13.83 -3.19 -27.64
N LEU A 106 13.23 -2.02 -27.40
CA LEU A 106 13.96 -0.80 -27.07
C LEU A 106 13.98 -0.59 -25.55
N SER A 107 15.17 -0.55 -24.95
CA SER A 107 15.37 -0.38 -23.49
C SER A 107 14.63 0.82 -22.89
N VAL A 108 14.41 1.88 -23.68
CA VAL A 108 13.69 3.11 -23.29
C VAL A 108 12.19 2.87 -23.05
N LEU A 109 11.61 1.81 -23.63
CA LEU A 109 10.18 1.49 -23.41
C LEU A 109 9.90 0.85 -22.05
N LEU A 110 10.95 0.52 -21.29
CA LEU A 110 10.81 0.03 -19.92
C LEU A 110 10.16 1.09 -19.00
N PHE A 111 10.45 2.38 -19.25
CA PHE A 111 9.89 3.51 -18.50
C PHE A 111 8.36 3.58 -18.55
N PRO A 112 7.71 3.71 -19.73
CA PRO A 112 6.26 3.75 -19.82
C PRO A 112 5.62 2.40 -19.43
N ALA A 113 6.23 1.28 -19.79
CA ALA A 113 5.64 -0.03 -19.51
C ALA A 113 5.51 -0.34 -18.02
N LEU A 114 6.58 -0.11 -17.22
CA LEU A 114 6.50 -0.33 -15.77
C LEU A 114 5.58 0.67 -15.10
N SER A 115 5.53 1.91 -15.59
CA SER A 115 4.57 2.90 -15.10
C SER A 115 3.13 2.43 -15.32
N CYS A 116 2.80 1.89 -16.50
CA CYS A 116 1.48 1.33 -16.77
C CYS A 116 1.16 0.10 -15.90
N ILE A 117 2.12 -0.81 -15.70
CA ILE A 117 1.96 -1.99 -14.83
C ILE A 117 1.68 -1.54 -13.38
N SER A 118 2.45 -0.58 -12.85
CA SER A 118 2.21 0.02 -11.53
C SER A 118 0.81 0.60 -11.40
N VAL A 119 0.38 1.40 -12.37
CA VAL A 119 -0.91 2.12 -12.32
C VAL A 119 -2.10 1.17 -12.45
N GLY A 120 -2.01 0.18 -13.35
CA GLY A 120 -3.03 -0.86 -13.46
C GLY A 120 -3.11 -1.69 -12.18
N GLY A 121 -1.96 -2.01 -11.60
CA GLY A 121 -1.87 -2.82 -10.41
C GLY A 121 -2.48 -2.16 -9.15
N ILE A 122 -2.15 -0.90 -8.88
CA ILE A 122 -2.75 -0.17 -7.75
C ILE A 122 -4.27 0.02 -7.90
N MET A 123 -4.76 0.08 -9.14
CA MET A 123 -6.20 0.14 -9.41
C MET A 123 -6.92 -1.13 -8.95
N PHE A 124 -6.33 -2.31 -9.16
CA PHE A 124 -6.85 -3.56 -8.61
C PHE A 124 -6.93 -3.52 -7.07
N LEU A 125 -5.92 -2.94 -6.41
CA LEU A 125 -5.97 -2.81 -4.96
C LEU A 125 -7.13 -1.93 -4.50
N VAL A 126 -7.25 -0.71 -5.03
CA VAL A 126 -8.27 0.26 -4.57
C VAL A 126 -9.69 -0.24 -4.84
N THR A 127 -9.93 -0.85 -6.00
CA THR A 127 -11.24 -1.42 -6.34
C THR A 127 -11.61 -2.56 -5.40
N ASN A 128 -10.65 -3.41 -5.04
CA ASN A 128 -10.88 -4.53 -4.13
C ASN A 128 -10.96 -4.11 -2.64
N MET A 129 -10.31 -3.03 -2.20
CA MET A 129 -10.43 -2.57 -0.80
C MET A 129 -11.88 -2.29 -0.36
N GLN A 130 -12.75 -1.91 -1.31
CA GLN A 130 -14.18 -1.64 -1.03
C GLN A 130 -14.93 -2.90 -0.57
N ILE A 131 -14.45 -4.09 -0.92
CA ILE A 131 -15.00 -5.38 -0.48
C ILE A 131 -14.92 -5.50 1.05
N GLY A 132 -13.97 -4.83 1.71
CA GLY A 132 -13.92 -4.76 3.16
C GLY A 132 -15.21 -4.23 3.79
N ASN A 133 -15.96 -3.37 3.10
CA ASN A 133 -17.24 -2.86 3.58
C ASN A 133 -18.29 -3.98 3.75
N LEU A 134 -18.19 -5.08 2.97
CA LEU A 134 -19.08 -6.26 3.05
C LEU A 134 -18.94 -7.05 4.35
N PHE A 135 -17.83 -6.86 5.08
CA PHE A 135 -17.45 -7.67 6.24
C PHE A 135 -17.53 -6.90 7.58
N GLY A 136 -18.22 -5.76 7.64
CA GLY A 136 -18.60 -5.08 8.88
C GLY A 136 -17.50 -5.01 9.95
N SER A 137 -17.61 -5.87 10.98
CA SER A 137 -16.66 -5.98 12.11
C SER A 137 -15.23 -6.34 11.70
N ALA A 138 -15.04 -7.10 10.61
CA ALA A 138 -13.74 -7.50 10.07
C ALA A 138 -13.24 -6.60 8.93
N ARG A 139 -13.88 -5.43 8.71
CA ARG A 139 -13.56 -4.55 7.57
C ARG A 139 -12.08 -4.17 7.48
N SER A 140 -11.41 -3.84 8.58
CA SER A 140 -9.99 -3.43 8.51
C SER A 140 -9.10 -4.63 8.19
N THR A 141 -9.43 -5.80 8.74
CA THR A 141 -8.75 -7.08 8.46
C THR A 141 -8.83 -7.45 6.98
N ILE A 142 -9.99 -7.27 6.33
CA ILE A 142 -10.12 -7.52 4.89
C ILE A 142 -9.33 -6.49 4.07
N ILE A 143 -9.39 -5.20 4.44
CA ILE A 143 -8.61 -4.15 3.76
C ILE A 143 -7.10 -4.44 3.89
N THR A 144 -6.62 -4.83 5.07
CA THR A 144 -5.20 -5.14 5.25
C THR A 144 -4.82 -6.42 4.53
N LEU A 145 -5.68 -7.44 4.47
CA LEU A 145 -5.44 -8.64 3.69
C LEU A 145 -5.24 -8.35 2.19
N TYR A 146 -6.02 -7.42 1.60
CA TYR A 146 -5.81 -6.96 0.23
C TYR A 146 -4.47 -6.25 0.02
N ASN A 147 -4.06 -5.40 0.97
CA ASN A 147 -2.72 -4.78 0.94
C ASN A 147 -1.61 -5.83 1.06
N GLY A 148 -1.81 -6.86 1.88
CA GLY A 148 -0.87 -7.98 1.97
C GLY A 148 -0.76 -8.78 0.67
N ALA A 149 -1.90 -9.05 0.01
CA ALA A 149 -1.91 -9.69 -1.32
C ALA A 149 -1.19 -8.83 -2.37
N PHE A 150 -1.42 -7.51 -2.36
CA PHE A 150 -0.68 -6.56 -3.19
C PHE A 150 0.83 -6.63 -2.92
N ASP A 151 1.25 -6.64 -1.67
CA ASP A 151 2.67 -6.73 -1.33
C ASP A 151 3.30 -8.04 -1.81
N SER A 152 2.59 -9.15 -1.63
CA SER A 152 3.03 -10.50 -2.05
C SER A 152 3.10 -10.71 -3.56
N SER A 153 2.37 -9.94 -4.34
CA SER A 153 2.43 -10.01 -5.80
C SER A 153 3.77 -9.59 -6.41
N SER A 154 4.65 -8.95 -5.63
CA SER A 154 6.04 -8.70 -6.02
C SER A 154 6.80 -10.00 -6.36
N ALA A 155 6.37 -11.15 -5.84
CA ALA A 155 6.91 -12.45 -6.22
C ALA A 155 6.63 -12.84 -7.68
N LEU A 156 5.72 -12.17 -8.38
CA LEU A 156 5.51 -12.40 -9.81
C LEU A 156 6.80 -12.22 -10.62
N PHE A 157 7.58 -11.19 -10.33
CA PHE A 157 8.86 -10.97 -11.02
C PHE A 157 9.93 -11.99 -10.64
N LEU A 158 9.82 -12.63 -9.46
CA LEU A 158 10.63 -13.81 -9.14
C LEU A 158 10.23 -15.00 -9.99
N ILE A 159 8.92 -15.26 -10.16
CA ILE A 159 8.46 -16.33 -11.05
C ILE A 159 8.99 -16.11 -12.47
N ILE A 160 8.92 -14.87 -12.98
CA ILE A 160 9.50 -14.53 -14.29
C ILE A 160 11.01 -14.78 -14.33
N LYS A 161 11.75 -14.42 -13.28
CA LYS A 161 13.19 -14.70 -13.16
C LYS A 161 13.48 -16.20 -13.21
N LEU A 162 12.75 -17.02 -12.46
CA LEU A 162 12.92 -18.47 -12.43
C LEU A 162 12.58 -19.13 -13.78
N LEU A 163 11.52 -18.65 -14.45
CA LEU A 163 11.16 -19.11 -15.80
C LEU A 163 12.24 -18.74 -16.82
N PHE A 164 12.82 -17.54 -16.69
CA PHE A 164 13.93 -17.10 -17.53
C PHE A 164 15.19 -17.94 -17.34
N GLU A 165 15.55 -18.25 -16.08
CA GLU A 165 16.65 -19.16 -15.75
C GLU A 165 16.40 -20.59 -16.28
N ALA A 166 15.13 -21.00 -16.42
CA ALA A 166 14.73 -22.26 -17.05
C ALA A 166 14.72 -22.22 -18.61
N GLY A 167 15.09 -21.09 -19.22
CA GLY A 167 15.21 -20.93 -20.68
C GLY A 167 13.96 -20.35 -21.37
N ILE A 168 12.95 -19.89 -20.63
CA ILE A 168 11.77 -19.25 -21.22
C ILE A 168 12.06 -17.76 -21.45
N SER A 169 11.89 -17.29 -22.69
CA SER A 169 12.14 -15.88 -23.03
C SER A 169 11.26 -14.91 -22.22
N LEU A 170 11.83 -13.76 -21.84
CA LEU A 170 11.13 -12.70 -21.12
C LEU A 170 9.86 -12.23 -21.86
N ARG A 171 9.91 -12.15 -23.20
CA ARG A 171 8.76 -11.80 -24.05
C ARG A 171 7.60 -12.78 -23.90
N ALA A 172 7.86 -14.08 -23.85
CA ALA A 172 6.81 -15.10 -23.68
C ALA A 172 6.13 -14.98 -22.32
N SER A 173 6.91 -14.75 -21.25
CA SER A 173 6.39 -14.58 -19.89
C SER A 173 5.45 -13.37 -19.77
N PHE A 174 5.81 -12.21 -20.36
CA PHE A 174 4.94 -11.03 -20.35
C PHE A 174 3.71 -11.18 -21.27
N LEU A 175 3.80 -11.90 -22.39
CA LEU A 175 2.65 -12.22 -23.23
C LEU A 175 1.66 -13.14 -22.51
N PHE A 176 2.16 -14.13 -21.77
CA PHE A 176 1.33 -14.99 -20.94
C PHE A 176 0.61 -14.18 -19.85
N LEU A 177 1.33 -13.30 -19.15
CA LEU A 177 0.73 -12.42 -18.15
C LEU A 177 -0.36 -11.53 -18.75
N ALA A 178 -0.13 -10.97 -19.93
CA ALA A 178 -1.11 -10.16 -20.65
C ALA A 178 -2.37 -10.97 -21.04
N ALA A 179 -2.22 -12.25 -21.42
CA ALA A 179 -3.35 -13.12 -21.71
C ALA A 179 -4.17 -13.41 -20.44
N CYS A 180 -3.52 -13.64 -19.30
CA CYS A 180 -4.20 -13.84 -18.02
C CYS A 180 -5.03 -12.63 -17.58
N CYS A 181 -4.68 -11.41 -18.03
CA CYS A 181 -5.49 -10.21 -17.73
C CYS A 181 -6.93 -10.29 -18.24
N ILE A 182 -7.21 -11.10 -19.27
CA ILE A 182 -8.58 -11.31 -19.78
C ILE A 182 -9.50 -11.92 -18.72
N ILE A 183 -8.95 -12.76 -17.84
CA ILE A 183 -9.69 -13.41 -16.74
C ILE A 183 -10.23 -12.36 -15.76
N HIS A 184 -9.50 -11.25 -15.55
CA HIS A 184 -9.94 -10.16 -14.67
C HIS A 184 -11.15 -9.42 -15.23
N LEU A 185 -11.20 -9.20 -16.55
CA LEU A 185 -12.36 -8.57 -17.18
C LEU A 185 -13.63 -9.36 -16.90
N VAL A 186 -13.58 -10.69 -16.98
CA VAL A 186 -14.71 -11.57 -16.65
C VAL A 186 -15.16 -11.35 -15.20
N ARG A 187 -14.23 -11.31 -14.24
CA ARG A 187 -14.55 -11.03 -12.84
C ARG A 187 -15.20 -9.65 -12.66
N THR A 188 -14.63 -8.62 -13.28
CA THR A 188 -15.14 -7.24 -13.19
C THR A 188 -16.59 -7.15 -13.66
N PHE A 189 -16.93 -7.79 -14.79
CA PHE A 189 -18.29 -7.74 -15.33
C PHE A 189 -19.30 -8.62 -14.57
N LEU A 190 -18.88 -9.75 -14.01
CA LEU A 190 -19.80 -10.70 -13.37
C LEU A 190 -20.00 -10.47 -11.86
N LEU A 191 -18.92 -10.10 -11.13
CA LEU A 191 -18.88 -10.14 -9.67
C LEU A 191 -18.74 -8.77 -9.00
N LEU A 192 -18.25 -7.74 -9.68
CA LEU A 192 -18.06 -6.41 -9.08
C LEU A 192 -19.32 -5.55 -9.25
N PRO A 193 -19.77 -4.80 -8.23
CA PRO A 193 -20.83 -3.82 -8.40
C PRO A 193 -20.42 -2.72 -9.39
N ARG A 194 -21.40 -2.20 -10.13
CA ARG A 194 -21.19 -1.04 -11.05
C ARG A 194 -20.88 0.26 -10.31
N THR A 195 -21.20 0.34 -9.02
CA THR A 195 -21.03 1.52 -8.17
C THR A 195 -20.31 1.17 -6.86
N HIS A 196 -19.92 2.20 -6.11
CA HIS A 196 -19.23 2.07 -4.83
C HIS A 196 -20.04 1.25 -3.80
N ILE A 197 -19.36 0.36 -3.06
CA ILE A 197 -19.99 -0.41 -1.98
C ILE A 197 -20.18 0.50 -0.76
N PRO A 198 -21.42 0.80 -0.34
CA PRO A 198 -21.67 1.72 0.76
C PRO A 198 -21.18 1.18 2.11
N TYR A 199 -20.86 2.11 3.01
CA TYR A 199 -20.55 1.79 4.41
C TYR A 199 -21.14 2.88 5.33
N PRO A 200 -22.02 2.55 6.28
CA PRO A 200 -22.57 1.22 6.59
C PRO A 200 -23.40 0.62 5.44
N LEU A 201 -23.64 -0.70 5.48
CA LEU A 201 -24.40 -1.42 4.46
C LEU A 201 -25.92 -1.20 4.64
N PRO A 202 -26.65 -0.74 3.62
CA PRO A 202 -28.11 -0.72 3.64
C PRO A 202 -28.70 -2.12 3.81
N GLU A 203 -29.86 -2.20 4.47
CA GLU A 203 -30.59 -3.46 4.58
C GLU A 203 -30.95 -4.03 3.20
N GLY A 204 -30.70 -5.33 3.00
CA GLY A 204 -30.98 -6.01 1.73
C GLY A 204 -30.01 -5.67 0.58
N TYR A 205 -28.83 -5.09 0.84
CA TYR A 205 -27.85 -4.79 -0.22
C TYR A 205 -27.37 -6.06 -0.96
N THR A 206 -27.58 -6.07 -2.29
CA THR A 206 -27.11 -7.12 -3.21
C THR A 206 -26.40 -6.53 -4.42
N TYR A 207 -25.41 -7.24 -4.97
CA TYR A 207 -24.59 -6.77 -6.10
C TYR A 207 -24.24 -7.91 -7.08
N GLY A 208 -23.76 -7.59 -8.28
CA GLY A 208 -23.45 -8.58 -9.33
C GLY A 208 -24.68 -8.98 -10.16
N ILE A 209 -24.53 -9.98 -11.01
CA ILE A 209 -25.59 -10.44 -11.92
C ILE A 209 -26.55 -11.36 -11.14
N ASN A 210 -27.75 -10.88 -10.78
CA ASN A 210 -28.84 -11.79 -10.39
C ASN A 210 -30.24 -11.23 -10.66
N CYS A 211 -31.19 -12.14 -10.89
CA CYS A 211 -32.58 -11.91 -11.32
C CYS A 211 -33.46 -11.26 -10.23
N GLY A 212 -33.98 -10.05 -10.48
CA GLY A 212 -35.11 -9.48 -9.73
C GLY A 212 -34.81 -8.16 -9.02
N GLN A 213 -35.59 -7.14 -9.39
CA GLN A 213 -35.66 -5.74 -8.90
C GLN A 213 -34.46 -5.21 -8.12
N THR A 214 -33.52 -4.63 -8.86
CA THR A 214 -32.42 -3.80 -8.37
C THR A 214 -32.95 -2.53 -7.71
N LYS A 215 -32.78 -2.38 -6.39
CA LYS A 215 -32.72 -1.05 -5.76
C LYS A 215 -31.28 -0.53 -5.90
N THR A 216 -30.98 0.08 -7.03
CA THR A 216 -29.72 0.79 -7.23
C THR A 216 -29.82 2.12 -6.48
N PHE A 217 -29.19 2.23 -5.31
CA PHE A 217 -29.17 3.48 -4.56
C PHE A 217 -28.24 4.50 -5.23
N SER A 218 -28.74 5.70 -5.50
CA SER A 218 -27.93 6.83 -5.96
C SER A 218 -26.91 7.23 -4.87
N PRO A 219 -25.72 7.76 -5.20
CA PRO A 219 -24.75 8.23 -4.21
C PRO A 219 -25.34 9.22 -3.19
N GLU A 220 -26.31 10.05 -3.60
CA GLU A 220 -27.03 10.98 -2.70
C GLU A 220 -27.98 10.25 -1.74
N GLN A 221 -28.66 9.20 -2.20
CA GLN A 221 -29.52 8.35 -1.37
C GLN A 221 -28.69 7.50 -0.40
N THR A 222 -27.49 7.11 -0.81
CA THR A 222 -26.54 6.37 0.03
C THR A 222 -26.02 7.23 1.19
N ALA A 223 -25.74 8.51 0.92
CA ALA A 223 -25.38 9.48 1.95
C ALA A 223 -26.55 9.74 2.92
N ALA A 224 -27.78 9.80 2.41
CA ALA A 224 -28.99 9.94 3.22
C ALA A 224 -29.27 8.68 4.08
N ILE A 225 -29.07 7.47 3.55
CA ILE A 225 -29.25 6.22 4.30
C ILE A 225 -28.16 6.05 5.36
N ALA A 226 -26.92 6.46 5.08
CA ALA A 226 -25.85 6.48 6.07
C ALA A 226 -26.13 7.47 7.23
N SER A 227 -26.92 8.53 7.00
CA SER A 227 -27.39 9.42 8.07
C SER A 227 -28.63 8.90 8.81
N VAL A 228 -29.50 8.13 8.15
CA VAL A 228 -30.76 7.60 8.73
C VAL A 228 -30.54 6.28 9.49
N GLN A 229 -29.67 5.38 9.03
CA GLN A 229 -29.39 4.11 9.74
C GLN A 229 -28.56 4.29 11.03
N SER A 230 -27.97 5.47 11.24
CA SER A 230 -27.43 5.84 12.55
C SER A 230 -28.52 6.08 13.62
N GLU A 231 -29.80 6.22 13.23
CA GLU A 231 -30.92 6.40 14.17
C GLU A 231 -31.59 5.06 14.56
N ASP A 232 -31.48 4.00 13.74
CA ASP A 232 -32.31 2.79 13.88
C ASP A 232 -31.73 1.67 14.77
N VAL A 233 -30.68 1.95 15.54
CA VAL A 233 -30.21 1.07 16.65
C VAL A 233 -30.60 1.65 18.00
N THR A 234 -31.84 2.14 18.09
CA THR A 234 -32.38 2.72 19.33
C THR A 234 -33.71 2.06 19.68
N GLU A 235 -33.67 0.85 20.25
CA GLU A 235 -34.75 0.44 21.15
C GLU A 235 -34.55 1.16 22.49
N GLU A 236 -35.45 2.13 22.69
CA GLU A 236 -35.96 2.73 23.93
C GLU A 236 -34.96 3.11 25.05
N THR A 237 -34.54 4.38 25.07
CA THR A 237 -34.48 5.15 26.33
C THR A 237 -34.77 6.64 26.08
N PRO A 238 -35.59 7.32 26.92
CA PRO A 238 -36.08 8.66 26.63
C PRO A 238 -35.15 9.72 27.23
N PHE A 239 -34.19 10.27 26.47
CA PHE A 239 -33.57 11.55 26.82
C PHE A 239 -33.03 12.30 25.60
N SER A 240 -33.74 13.39 25.28
CA SER A 240 -33.29 14.65 24.67
C SER A 240 -32.53 14.63 23.33
N LYS A 241 -33.20 15.19 22.32
CA LYS A 241 -32.68 16.00 21.21
C LYS A 241 -31.32 16.69 21.51
N GLU A 242 -30.22 16.15 20.99
CA GLU A 242 -28.96 16.89 20.79
C GLU A 242 -28.42 16.59 19.38
N SER A 243 -28.52 17.59 18.49
CA SER A 243 -27.77 17.85 17.25
C SER A 243 -27.36 16.65 16.37
N ALA A 244 -27.94 16.58 15.17
CA ALA A 244 -27.31 15.94 14.01
C ALA A 244 -25.87 16.48 13.82
N GLU A 245 -24.86 15.63 14.05
CA GLU A 245 -23.45 16.00 13.87
C GLU A 245 -23.21 16.43 12.40
N LYS A 246 -22.79 17.67 12.18
CA LYS A 246 -22.32 18.14 10.86
C LYS A 246 -21.13 17.27 10.44
N VAL A 247 -21.30 16.50 9.36
CA VAL A 247 -20.20 15.77 8.72
C VAL A 247 -19.13 16.78 8.32
N ALA A 248 -17.90 16.57 8.81
CA ALA A 248 -16.76 17.45 8.52
C ALA A 248 -16.53 17.59 7.01
N THR A 249 -16.17 18.80 6.58
CA THR A 249 -15.87 19.05 5.18
C THR A 249 -14.54 18.40 4.78
N PHE A 250 -14.35 18.14 3.48
CA PHE A 250 -13.11 17.55 2.97
C PHE A 250 -11.86 18.34 3.41
N TRP A 251 -11.92 19.67 3.32
CA TRP A 251 -10.79 20.55 3.66
C TRP A 251 -10.47 20.55 5.15
N GLU A 252 -11.48 20.45 6.03
CA GLU A 252 -11.26 20.27 7.46
C GLU A 252 -10.53 18.97 7.76
N CYS A 253 -10.88 17.87 7.07
CA CYS A 253 -10.21 16.59 7.20
C CYS A 253 -8.77 16.65 6.67
N PHE A 254 -8.57 17.23 5.49
CA PHE A 254 -7.26 17.35 4.84
C PHE A 254 -6.28 18.23 5.62
N LEU A 255 -6.73 19.38 6.14
CA LEU A 255 -5.91 20.29 6.94
C LEU A 255 -5.83 19.89 8.42
N SER A 256 -6.42 18.75 8.80
CA SER A 256 -6.38 18.28 10.17
C SER A 256 -4.96 17.89 10.59
N LYS A 257 -4.64 18.12 11.86
CA LYS A 257 -3.37 17.67 12.46
C LYS A 257 -3.18 16.15 12.33
N PHE A 258 -4.28 15.38 12.35
CA PHE A 258 -4.25 13.93 12.13
C PHE A 258 -3.73 13.59 10.75
N PHE A 259 -4.27 14.22 9.70
CA PHE A 259 -3.85 13.96 8.33
C PHE A 259 -2.40 14.35 8.11
N LEU A 260 -1.98 15.54 8.57
CA LEU A 260 -0.61 16.03 8.38
C LEU A 260 0.45 15.13 9.05
N TRP A 261 0.23 14.72 10.31
CA TRP A 261 1.16 13.81 10.98
C TRP A 261 1.12 12.40 10.38
N HIS A 262 -0.04 11.94 9.90
CA HIS A 262 -0.13 10.66 9.21
C HIS A 262 0.59 10.69 7.86
N LEU A 263 0.55 11.83 7.16
CA LEU A 263 1.33 12.05 5.94
C LEU A 263 2.83 11.97 6.21
N VAL A 264 3.33 12.59 7.28
CA VAL A 264 4.75 12.45 7.68
C VAL A 264 5.08 11.00 8.00
N TRP A 265 4.23 10.32 8.80
CA TRP A 265 4.39 8.91 9.17
C TRP A 265 4.51 8.01 7.93
N LEU A 266 3.61 8.16 6.95
CA LEU A 266 3.63 7.37 5.72
C LEU A 266 4.84 7.73 4.85
N SER A 267 5.08 9.02 4.61
CA SER A 267 6.10 9.50 3.67
C SER A 267 7.50 9.06 4.06
N VAL A 268 7.84 9.16 5.34
CA VAL A 268 9.17 8.79 5.85
C VAL A 268 9.41 7.28 5.71
N MET A 269 8.46 6.45 6.15
CA MET A 269 8.61 5.00 6.04
C MET A 269 8.59 4.55 4.57
N GLN A 270 7.72 5.11 3.75
CA GLN A 270 7.61 4.78 2.33
C GLN A 270 8.89 5.10 1.57
N LEU A 271 9.50 6.27 1.79
CA LEU A 271 10.78 6.63 1.21
C LEU A 271 11.87 5.59 1.56
N ARG A 272 11.92 5.17 2.83
CA ARG A 272 12.88 4.17 3.30
C ARG A 272 12.72 2.81 2.61
N HIS A 273 11.49 2.36 2.37
CA HIS A 273 11.20 1.12 1.67
C HIS A 273 11.58 1.21 0.19
N TYR A 274 11.23 2.31 -0.46
CA TYR A 274 11.47 2.48 -1.89
C TYR A 274 12.97 2.56 -2.19
N LEU A 275 13.72 3.32 -1.39
CA LEU A 275 15.16 3.34 -1.53
C LEU A 275 15.78 1.95 -1.30
N PHE A 276 15.32 1.18 -0.31
CA PHE A 276 15.83 -0.18 -0.09
C PHE A 276 15.58 -1.10 -1.28
N ILE A 277 14.35 -1.14 -1.81
CA ILE A 277 13.99 -2.00 -2.94
C ILE A 277 14.77 -1.57 -4.20
N GLY A 278 14.83 -0.27 -4.47
CA GLY A 278 15.52 0.29 -5.63
C GLY A 278 17.04 0.06 -5.60
N THR A 279 17.64 -0.03 -4.41
CA THR A 279 19.10 -0.18 -4.23
C THR A 279 19.55 -1.57 -3.83
N LEU A 280 18.62 -2.54 -3.72
CA LEU A 280 18.93 -3.88 -3.23
C LEU A 280 20.02 -4.58 -4.05
N ASN A 281 19.92 -4.58 -5.39
CA ASN A 281 20.92 -5.23 -6.24
C ASN A 281 22.31 -4.58 -6.12
N PRO A 282 22.46 -3.24 -6.25
CA PRO A 282 23.74 -2.58 -5.97
C PRO A 282 24.29 -2.85 -4.56
N MET A 283 23.43 -2.88 -3.54
CA MET A 283 23.81 -3.19 -2.16
C MET A 283 24.36 -4.62 -2.06
N LEU A 284 23.66 -5.61 -2.63
CA LEU A 284 24.08 -7.01 -2.62
C LEU A 284 25.38 -7.20 -3.40
N GLN A 285 25.53 -6.59 -4.57
CA GLN A 285 26.77 -6.62 -5.35
C GLN A 285 27.97 -6.12 -4.53
N ARG A 286 27.80 -5.05 -3.75
CA ARG A 286 28.85 -4.56 -2.85
C ARG A 286 29.15 -5.55 -1.72
N LEU A 287 28.12 -6.06 -1.05
CA LEU A 287 28.28 -6.96 0.10
C LEU A 287 28.85 -8.34 -0.28
N THR A 288 28.63 -8.80 -1.52
CA THR A 288 29.16 -10.07 -2.03
C THR A 288 30.45 -9.92 -2.82
N GLN A 289 31.05 -8.72 -2.86
CA GLN A 289 32.25 -8.42 -3.65
C GLN A 289 32.08 -8.73 -5.16
N GLY A 290 30.85 -8.64 -5.67
CA GLY A 290 30.52 -8.88 -7.08
C GLY A 290 30.19 -10.33 -7.44
N GLU A 291 30.19 -11.27 -6.49
CA GLU A 291 29.86 -12.69 -6.75
C GLU A 291 28.41 -12.87 -7.23
N PRO A 292 28.17 -13.26 -8.51
CA PRO A 292 26.84 -13.24 -9.11
C PRO A 292 25.90 -14.32 -8.55
N SER A 293 26.45 -15.47 -8.13
CA SER A 293 25.71 -16.58 -7.53
C SER A 293 25.10 -16.19 -6.18
N LEU A 294 25.87 -15.50 -5.34
CA LEU A 294 25.42 -14.99 -4.04
C LEU A 294 24.39 -13.88 -4.22
N VAL A 295 24.60 -12.95 -5.15
CA VAL A 295 23.60 -11.90 -5.46
C VAL A 295 22.26 -12.53 -5.86
N SER A 296 22.28 -13.51 -6.77
CA SER A 296 21.07 -14.23 -7.18
C SER A 296 20.38 -14.92 -6.00
N THR A 297 21.15 -15.58 -5.12
CA THR A 297 20.63 -16.26 -3.92
C THR A 297 19.92 -15.31 -2.97
N TYR A 298 20.54 -14.17 -2.64
CA TYR A 298 19.95 -13.17 -1.76
C TYR A 298 18.77 -12.43 -2.39
N THR A 299 18.81 -12.15 -3.69
CA THR A 299 17.68 -11.59 -4.44
C THR A 299 16.49 -12.55 -4.46
N ASN A 300 16.74 -13.85 -4.65
CA ASN A 300 15.71 -14.88 -4.55
C ASN A 300 15.14 -14.95 -3.13
N ALA A 301 15.99 -14.92 -2.10
CA ALA A 301 15.54 -14.93 -0.70
C ALA A 301 14.65 -13.73 -0.39
N PHE A 302 15.05 -12.52 -0.79
CA PHE A 302 14.22 -11.33 -0.63
C PHE A 302 12.87 -11.50 -1.31
N ALA A 303 12.84 -11.96 -2.56
CA ALA A 303 11.59 -12.11 -3.28
C ALA A 303 10.69 -13.24 -2.72
N VAL A 304 11.26 -14.34 -2.22
CA VAL A 304 10.50 -15.38 -1.49
C VAL A 304 9.89 -14.81 -0.21
N THR A 305 10.63 -13.99 0.55
CA THR A 305 10.06 -13.39 1.77
C THR A 305 8.86 -12.49 1.46
N GLN A 306 8.80 -11.84 0.29
CA GLN A 306 7.63 -11.02 -0.08
C GLN A 306 6.33 -11.82 -0.18
N LEU A 307 6.38 -13.12 -0.54
CA LEU A 307 5.21 -14.00 -0.55
C LEU A 307 4.50 -14.08 0.81
N CYS A 308 5.23 -13.82 1.90
CA CYS A 308 4.68 -13.85 3.25
C CYS A 308 3.87 -12.60 3.61
N GLY A 309 3.89 -11.53 2.79
CA GLY A 309 3.16 -10.29 3.05
C GLY A 309 1.66 -10.49 3.30
N VAL A 310 1.00 -11.36 2.52
CA VAL A 310 -0.41 -11.73 2.68
C VAL A 310 -0.71 -12.40 4.02
N LEU A 311 0.26 -13.10 4.62
CA LEU A 311 0.12 -13.74 5.94
C LEU A 311 0.33 -12.73 7.07
N CYS A 312 1.17 -11.72 6.85
CA CYS A 312 1.53 -10.72 7.85
C CYS A 312 0.50 -9.60 7.97
N ALA A 313 -0.10 -9.18 6.84
CA ALA A 313 -0.99 -8.03 6.80
C ALA A 313 -2.29 -8.17 7.63
N PRO A 314 -2.93 -9.36 7.77
CA PRO A 314 -4.09 -9.54 8.63
C PRO A 314 -3.82 -9.26 10.09
N TRP A 315 -2.59 -9.48 10.60
CA TRP A 315 -2.26 -9.20 12.01
C TRP A 315 -2.48 -7.73 12.36
N ASN A 316 -2.11 -6.83 11.45
CA ASN A 316 -2.36 -5.40 11.65
C ASN A 316 -3.86 -5.08 11.68
N GLY A 317 -4.63 -5.65 10.76
CA GLY A 317 -6.08 -5.45 10.71
C GLY A 317 -6.81 -5.98 11.94
N LEU A 318 -6.39 -7.15 12.46
CA LEU A 318 -6.91 -7.73 13.71
C LEU A 318 -6.61 -6.83 14.92
N ILE A 319 -5.44 -6.19 14.96
CA ILE A 319 -5.13 -5.20 16.02
C ILE A 319 -6.10 -4.02 15.94
N MET A 320 -6.39 -3.53 14.73
CA MET A 320 -7.26 -2.37 14.51
C MET A 320 -8.75 -2.68 14.69
N ASP A 321 -9.18 -3.91 14.41
CA ASP A 321 -10.57 -4.37 14.57
C ASP A 321 -10.89 -4.85 16.00
N ARG A 322 -9.91 -4.94 16.91
CA ARG A 322 -10.07 -5.48 18.28
C ARG A 322 -11.23 -4.88 19.08
N HIS A 323 -11.55 -3.60 18.85
CA HIS A 323 -12.59 -2.88 19.59
C HIS A 323 -13.82 -2.54 18.76
N LYS A 324 -13.85 -2.97 17.49
CA LYS A 324 -14.90 -2.64 16.55
C LYS A 324 -16.22 -3.29 16.98
N GLY A 325 -17.29 -2.50 17.04
CA GLY A 325 -18.61 -2.94 17.51
C GLY A 325 -18.92 -2.57 18.97
N LYS A 326 -17.99 -1.94 19.70
CA LYS A 326 -18.32 -1.21 20.94
C LYS A 326 -18.82 0.20 20.56
N PRO A 327 -19.75 0.83 21.33
CA PRO A 327 -20.38 2.12 20.98
C PRO A 327 -19.42 3.34 21.02
N ARG A 328 -18.10 3.14 20.95
CA ARG A 328 -17.09 4.17 21.21
C ARG A 328 -16.07 4.20 20.09
N LYS A 329 -16.23 5.16 19.17
CA LYS A 329 -15.23 5.56 18.15
C LYS A 329 -13.83 5.80 18.73
N GLU A 330 -13.76 6.22 20.00
CA GLU A 330 -12.50 6.38 20.75
C GLU A 330 -11.74 5.07 20.96
N ALA A 331 -12.43 3.94 21.16
CA ALA A 331 -11.80 2.64 21.38
C ALA A 331 -11.12 2.12 20.11
N ASP A 332 -11.72 2.37 18.94
CA ASP A 332 -11.16 2.04 17.63
C ASP A 332 -9.93 2.91 17.32
N LEU A 333 -9.97 4.20 17.67
CA LEU A 333 -8.83 5.10 17.53
C LEU A 333 -7.67 4.71 18.45
N ARG A 334 -7.96 4.27 19.69
CA ARG A 334 -6.95 3.73 20.62
C ARG A 334 -6.30 2.45 20.09
N ALA A 335 -7.06 1.58 19.44
CA ALA A 335 -6.51 0.37 18.79
C ALA A 335 -5.52 0.73 17.67
N SER A 336 -5.80 1.82 16.95
CA SER A 336 -4.91 2.33 15.89
C SER A 336 -3.56 2.82 16.43
N VAL A 337 -3.48 3.35 17.65
CA VAL A 337 -2.20 3.78 18.27
C VAL A 337 -1.21 2.62 18.35
N LEU A 338 -1.68 1.43 18.77
CA LEU A 338 -0.83 0.26 18.89
C LEU A 338 -0.31 -0.18 17.52
N SER A 339 -1.18 -0.26 16.51
CA SER A 339 -0.82 -0.57 15.14
C SER A 339 0.26 0.41 14.61
N LEU A 340 -0.01 1.72 14.67
CA LEU A 340 0.90 2.76 14.18
C LEU A 340 2.26 2.76 14.88
N THR A 341 2.30 2.48 16.19
CA THR A 341 3.54 2.42 16.98
C THR A 341 4.35 1.18 16.61
N LEU A 342 3.70 0.02 16.47
CA LEU A 342 4.36 -1.22 16.06
C LEU A 342 4.96 -1.07 14.66
N THR A 343 4.25 -0.45 13.72
CA THR A 343 4.78 -0.16 12.39
C THR A 343 5.99 0.77 12.45
N ALA A 344 5.97 1.83 13.26
CA ALA A 344 7.12 2.72 13.40
C ALA A 344 8.34 1.98 13.99
N LEU A 345 8.13 1.16 15.02
CA LEU A 345 9.19 0.35 15.63
C LEU A 345 9.80 -0.65 14.63
N GLN A 346 8.96 -1.38 13.90
CA GLN A 346 9.40 -2.30 12.86
C GLN A 346 10.23 -1.57 11.78
N CYS A 347 9.84 -0.34 11.38
CA CYS A 347 10.58 0.45 10.39
C CYS A 347 11.98 0.83 10.89
N VAL A 348 12.12 1.20 12.17
CA VAL A 348 13.43 1.49 12.76
C VAL A 348 14.30 0.24 12.80
N LEU A 349 13.75 -0.89 13.26
CA LEU A 349 14.48 -2.17 13.32
C LEU A 349 14.96 -2.59 11.94
N PHE A 350 14.07 -2.57 10.95
CA PHE A 350 14.40 -2.78 9.53
C PHE A 350 15.52 -1.83 9.08
N SER A 351 15.41 -0.54 9.39
CA SER A 351 16.38 0.47 8.96
C SER A 351 17.77 0.23 9.55
N ILE A 352 17.86 -0.15 10.83
CA ILE A 352 19.12 -0.49 11.51
C ILE A 352 19.76 -1.74 10.87
N CYS A 353 18.98 -2.80 10.65
CA CYS A 353 19.48 -4.03 10.04
C CYS A 353 19.98 -3.79 8.61
N ALA A 354 19.23 -3.03 7.81
CA ALA A 354 19.62 -2.67 6.44
C ALA A 354 20.83 -1.70 6.38
N SER A 355 21.11 -0.95 7.45
CA SER A 355 22.26 -0.05 7.52
C SER A 355 23.56 -0.79 7.88
N THR A 356 23.44 -1.99 8.45
CA THR A 356 24.59 -2.77 8.92
C THR A 356 25.15 -3.62 7.76
N PRO A 357 26.43 -3.46 7.38
CA PRO A 357 27.03 -4.14 6.23
C PRO A 357 27.42 -5.59 6.56
N PHE A 358 26.45 -6.40 7.00
CA PHE A 358 26.64 -7.81 7.32
C PHE A 358 25.70 -8.66 6.47
N LEU A 359 26.27 -9.54 5.64
CA LEU A 359 25.54 -10.30 4.63
C LEU A 359 24.51 -11.29 5.23
N PRO A 360 24.82 -12.10 6.26
CA PRO A 360 23.83 -13.00 6.88
C PRO A 360 22.66 -12.27 7.55
N LEU A 361 22.87 -11.05 8.06
CA LEU A 361 21.79 -10.25 8.67
C LEU A 361 20.73 -9.83 7.65
N GLN A 362 21.04 -9.83 6.35
CA GLN A 362 20.09 -9.40 5.34
C GLN A 362 18.85 -10.30 5.24
N TYR A 363 18.93 -11.58 5.62
CA TYR A 363 17.73 -12.42 5.73
C TYR A 363 16.74 -11.86 6.76
N LEU A 364 17.23 -11.41 7.92
CA LEU A 364 16.40 -10.75 8.93
C LEU A 364 15.89 -9.40 8.42
N THR A 365 16.74 -8.62 7.74
CA THR A 365 16.34 -7.37 7.10
C THR A 365 15.15 -7.58 6.15
N PHE A 366 15.17 -8.63 5.33
CA PHE A 366 14.10 -8.94 4.37
C PHE A 366 12.79 -9.28 5.09
N ILE A 367 12.85 -10.11 6.13
CA ILE A 367 11.69 -10.46 6.95
C ILE A 367 11.09 -9.21 7.60
N LEU A 368 11.93 -8.37 8.23
CA LEU A 368 11.49 -7.13 8.87
C LEU A 368 10.89 -6.15 7.86
N GLN A 369 11.48 -6.05 6.67
CA GLN A 369 10.98 -5.20 5.59
C GLN A 369 9.59 -5.63 5.13
N VAL A 370 9.36 -6.92 4.91
CA VAL A 370 8.04 -7.43 4.49
C VAL A 370 7.00 -7.23 5.57
N LEU A 371 7.33 -7.59 6.82
CA LEU A 371 6.45 -7.37 7.97
C LEU A 371 6.05 -5.91 8.08
N ASN A 372 7.04 -5.01 8.01
CA ASN A 372 6.78 -3.59 8.15
C ASN A 372 5.96 -3.02 7.00
N ARG A 373 6.26 -3.42 5.76
CA ARG A 373 5.53 -2.99 4.56
C ARG A 373 4.06 -3.37 4.62
N SER A 374 3.75 -4.59 5.03
CA SER A 374 2.38 -5.07 5.19
C SER A 374 1.60 -4.31 6.26
N PHE A 375 2.27 -3.93 7.35
CA PHE A 375 1.68 -3.09 8.40
C PHE A 375 1.52 -1.62 7.96
N LEU A 376 2.46 -1.10 7.17
CA LEU A 376 2.47 0.27 6.69
C LEU A 376 1.27 0.57 5.79
N TYR A 377 1.10 -0.17 4.69
CA TYR A 377 0.04 0.11 3.71
C TYR A 377 -1.34 -0.35 4.19
N GLY A 378 -1.41 -1.53 4.81
CA GLY A 378 -2.64 -2.02 5.44
C GLY A 378 -3.09 -1.11 6.58
N GLY A 379 -2.17 -0.70 7.46
CA GLY A 379 -2.43 0.20 8.57
C GLY A 379 -2.82 1.60 8.14
N ASN A 380 -2.19 2.14 7.09
CA ASN A 380 -2.60 3.40 6.47
C ASN A 380 -4.08 3.35 6.02
N ALA A 381 -4.43 2.38 5.16
CA ALA A 381 -5.79 2.26 4.63
C ALA A 381 -6.83 2.07 5.76
N ALA A 382 -6.52 1.20 6.72
CA ALA A 382 -7.39 0.98 7.87
C ALA A 382 -7.53 2.23 8.77
N PHE A 383 -6.43 2.95 9.03
CA PHE A 383 -6.46 4.16 9.85
C PHE A 383 -7.33 5.24 9.22
N ILE A 384 -7.15 5.50 7.92
CA ILE A 384 -7.99 6.48 7.19
C ILE A 384 -9.47 6.08 7.24
N SER A 385 -9.77 4.78 7.18
CA SER A 385 -11.14 4.27 7.26
C SER A 385 -11.81 4.43 8.64
N ILE A 386 -11.01 4.57 9.71
CA ILE A 386 -11.45 4.74 11.10
C ILE A 386 -11.48 6.22 11.49
N ALA A 387 -10.42 6.96 11.14
CA ALA A 387 -10.20 8.34 11.58
C ALA A 387 -11.07 9.35 10.82
N PHE A 388 -11.40 9.08 9.55
CA PHE A 388 -12.10 10.02 8.69
C PHE A 388 -13.46 9.50 8.21
N PRO A 389 -14.40 10.41 7.85
CA PRO A 389 -15.70 10.02 7.31
C PRO A 389 -15.55 9.17 6.03
N PRO A 390 -16.37 8.11 5.86
CA PRO A 390 -16.25 7.20 4.72
C PRO A 390 -16.51 7.89 3.37
N CYS A 391 -17.30 8.97 3.33
CA CYS A 391 -17.57 9.76 2.13
C CYS A 391 -16.31 10.43 1.53
N HIS A 392 -15.29 10.68 2.35
CA HIS A 392 -14.03 11.28 1.92
C HIS A 392 -12.88 10.27 1.82
N PHE A 393 -13.13 8.99 2.07
CA PHE A 393 -12.09 7.96 2.13
C PHE A 393 -11.20 7.94 0.88
N GLY A 394 -11.80 7.80 -0.31
CA GLY A 394 -11.05 7.74 -1.56
C GLY A 394 -10.22 8.99 -1.84
N LYS A 395 -10.78 10.18 -1.57
CA LYS A 395 -10.11 11.47 -1.78
C LYS A 395 -8.93 11.65 -0.82
N LEU A 396 -9.12 11.35 0.47
CA LEU A 396 -8.08 11.47 1.49
C LEU A 396 -6.98 10.44 1.29
N TYR A 397 -7.33 9.18 1.04
CA TYR A 397 -6.37 8.11 0.76
C TYR A 397 -5.55 8.41 -0.51
N GLY A 398 -6.21 8.85 -1.59
CA GLY A 398 -5.54 9.25 -2.82
C GLY A 398 -4.61 10.46 -2.64
N MET A 399 -5.06 11.52 -1.95
CA MET A 399 -4.22 12.68 -1.62
C MET A 399 -3.00 12.30 -0.78
N LEU A 400 -3.21 11.49 0.24
CA LEU A 400 -2.16 11.04 1.14
C LEU A 400 -1.08 10.26 0.38
N MET A 401 -1.49 9.30 -0.46
CA MET A 401 -0.59 8.50 -1.28
C MET A 401 0.13 9.36 -2.33
N ALA A 402 -0.56 10.33 -2.94
CA ALA A 402 0.06 11.21 -3.93
C ALA A 402 1.11 12.15 -3.30
N LEU A 403 0.80 12.75 -2.15
CA LEU A 403 1.74 13.61 -1.42
C LEU A 403 2.95 12.82 -0.91
N SER A 404 2.74 11.60 -0.39
CA SER A 404 3.84 10.74 0.03
C SER A 404 4.70 10.28 -1.15
N ALA A 405 4.12 10.11 -2.35
CA ALA A 405 4.85 9.82 -3.59
C ALA A 405 5.83 10.94 -3.96
N VAL A 406 5.41 12.21 -3.79
CA VAL A 406 6.28 13.37 -4.06
C VAL A 406 7.50 13.35 -3.14
N VAL A 407 7.31 13.05 -1.85
CA VAL A 407 8.43 12.87 -0.92
C VAL A 407 9.30 11.68 -1.34
N ALA A 408 8.69 10.60 -1.82
CA ALA A 408 9.39 9.40 -2.27
C ALA A 408 10.27 9.63 -3.52
N LEU A 409 10.08 10.73 -4.28
CA LEU A 409 11.01 11.11 -5.37
C LEU A 409 12.43 11.37 -4.87
N LEU A 410 12.60 11.71 -3.58
CA LEU A 410 13.91 11.86 -2.95
C LEU A 410 14.76 10.58 -3.02
N GLN A 411 14.17 9.42 -3.32
CA GLN A 411 14.90 8.17 -3.49
C GLN A 411 15.98 8.27 -4.60
N TYR A 412 15.71 8.99 -5.70
CA TYR A 412 16.66 9.11 -6.81
C TYR A 412 17.85 10.03 -6.45
N PRO A 413 17.65 11.25 -5.93
CA PRO A 413 18.75 12.06 -5.37
C PRO A 413 19.56 11.33 -4.30
N CYS A 414 18.91 10.58 -3.39
CA CYS A 414 19.61 9.76 -2.41
C CYS A 414 20.48 8.69 -3.07
N PHE A 415 20.00 8.02 -4.11
CA PHE A 415 20.78 7.05 -4.87
C PHE A 415 22.00 7.69 -5.55
N THR A 416 21.80 8.82 -6.25
CA THR A 416 22.89 9.56 -6.91
C THR A 416 23.92 10.06 -5.89
N LEU A 417 23.48 10.48 -4.70
CA LEU A 417 24.38 10.87 -3.62
C LEU A 417 25.27 9.71 -3.14
N VAL A 418 24.69 8.51 -2.98
CA VAL A 418 25.42 7.29 -2.60
C VAL A 418 26.45 6.92 -3.68
N LYS A 419 26.04 6.86 -4.94
CA LYS A 419 26.91 6.42 -6.04
C LYS A 419 27.96 7.46 -6.42
N GLY A 420 27.63 8.75 -6.34
CA GLY A 420 28.52 9.86 -6.71
C GLY A 420 29.45 10.27 -5.56
N VAL A 421 28.96 11.15 -4.68
CA VAL A 421 29.79 11.84 -3.67
C VAL A 421 30.33 10.87 -2.61
N LEU A 422 29.56 9.85 -2.24
CA LEU A 422 29.93 8.90 -1.19
C LEU A 422 30.71 7.69 -1.72
N GLY A 423 31.17 7.70 -2.97
CA GLY A 423 32.01 6.65 -3.55
C GLY A 423 31.37 5.25 -3.50
N GLY A 424 30.03 5.18 -3.53
CA GLY A 424 29.26 3.94 -3.45
C GLY A 424 28.94 3.46 -2.03
N ASP A 425 29.29 4.19 -0.97
CA ASP A 425 28.94 3.83 0.41
C ASP A 425 27.58 4.39 0.86
N PRO A 426 26.53 3.56 1.09
CA PRO A 426 25.23 4.04 1.52
C PRO A 426 25.16 4.34 3.02
N LEU A 427 26.23 4.13 3.81
CA LEU A 427 26.17 4.21 5.28
C LEU A 427 25.58 5.54 5.79
N TYR A 428 26.07 6.69 5.31
CA TYR A 428 25.60 8.00 5.78
C TYR A 428 24.14 8.27 5.43
N VAL A 429 23.72 7.89 4.21
CA VAL A 429 22.32 8.03 3.78
C VAL A 429 21.42 7.10 4.60
N ASN A 430 21.87 5.88 4.87
CA ASN A 430 21.17 4.92 5.71
C ASN A 430 21.02 5.39 7.17
N ILE A 431 22.05 5.99 7.76
CA ILE A 431 21.98 6.61 9.10
C ILE A 431 20.98 7.76 9.10
N ALA A 432 21.06 8.66 8.12
CA ALA A 432 20.15 9.79 8.00
C ALA A 432 18.69 9.34 7.88
N LEU A 433 18.40 8.31 7.07
CA LEU A 433 17.06 7.75 6.93
C LEU A 433 16.59 7.01 8.19
N THR A 434 17.49 6.37 8.92
CA THR A 434 17.18 5.74 10.20
C THR A 434 16.78 6.80 11.23
N LEU A 435 17.51 7.91 11.32
CA LEU A 435 17.15 9.04 12.17
C LEU A 435 15.83 9.68 11.73
N LEU A 436 15.62 9.84 10.42
CA LEU A 436 14.37 10.36 9.87
C LEU A 436 13.18 9.47 10.27
N SER A 437 13.34 8.15 10.27
CA SER A 437 12.29 7.18 10.65
C SER A 437 11.78 7.34 12.09
N LEU A 438 12.57 7.96 12.98
CA LEU A 438 12.14 8.29 14.34
C LEU A 438 11.00 9.33 14.36
N LEU A 439 10.91 10.21 13.35
CA LEU A 439 9.82 11.18 13.23
C LEU A 439 8.45 10.49 13.09
N ALA A 440 8.42 9.25 12.61
CA ALA A 440 7.16 8.52 12.51
C ALA A 440 6.52 8.23 13.88
N PHE A 441 7.27 8.25 14.99
CA PHE A 441 6.66 8.10 16.33
C PHE A 441 5.80 9.29 16.75
N ILE A 442 5.92 10.45 16.10
CA ILE A 442 5.14 11.64 16.45
C ILE A 442 3.64 11.37 16.23
N HIS A 443 3.27 10.72 15.12
CA HIS A 443 1.87 10.47 14.78
C HIS A 443 1.11 9.61 15.81
N PRO A 444 1.57 8.40 16.20
CA PRO A 444 0.89 7.61 17.24
C PRO A 444 0.83 8.33 18.58
N VAL A 445 1.85 9.12 18.94
CA VAL A 445 1.82 9.96 20.15
C VAL A 445 0.74 11.03 20.06
N CYS A 446 0.61 11.72 18.94
CA CYS A 446 -0.46 12.70 18.73
C CYS A 446 -1.85 12.06 18.81
N VAL A 447 -2.04 10.88 18.22
CA VAL A 447 -3.30 10.13 18.30
C VAL A 447 -3.60 9.73 19.75
N TYR A 448 -2.60 9.24 20.48
CA TYR A 448 -2.72 8.88 21.89
C TYR A 448 -3.11 10.07 22.76
N LEU A 449 -2.42 11.21 22.63
CA LEU A 449 -2.73 12.43 23.37
C LEU A 449 -4.16 12.93 23.09
N HIS A 450 -4.63 12.81 21.84
CA HIS A 450 -6.00 13.15 21.49
C HIS A 450 -7.01 12.22 22.18
N CYS A 451 -6.77 10.91 22.17
CA CYS A 451 -7.60 9.94 22.90
C CYS A 451 -7.64 10.25 24.40
N CYS A 452 -6.50 10.60 25.02
CA CYS A 452 -6.44 11.00 26.43
C CYS A 452 -7.23 12.28 26.69
N GLY A 453 -7.16 13.27 25.81
CA GLY A 453 -7.93 14.52 25.92
C GLY A 453 -9.45 14.28 25.90
N LEU A 454 -9.93 13.42 25.00
CA LEU A 454 -11.34 13.03 24.94
C LEU A 454 -11.80 12.32 26.21
N ALA A 455 -10.98 11.42 26.76
CA ALA A 455 -11.26 10.75 28.02
C ALA A 455 -11.32 11.74 29.21
N ALA A 456 -10.41 12.72 29.25
CA ALA A 456 -10.33 13.72 30.30
C ALA A 456 -11.53 14.70 30.28
N GLN A 457 -12.02 15.09 29.10
CA GLN A 457 -13.21 15.94 28.97
C GLN A 457 -14.49 15.25 29.47
N ARG A 458 -14.58 13.93 29.34
CA ARG A 458 -15.70 13.12 29.86
C ARG A 458 -15.64 12.90 31.37
N GLY A 459 -14.45 12.95 31.97
CA GLY A 459 -14.26 12.84 33.41
C GLY A 459 -14.61 14.11 34.20
N LYS A 460 -14.92 15.23 33.52
CA LYS A 460 -15.38 16.45 34.18
C LYS A 460 -16.91 16.38 34.39
N PRO A 461 -17.42 16.53 35.62
CA PRO A 461 -18.86 16.62 35.86
C PRO A 461 -19.44 17.84 35.13
N LYS A 462 -20.66 17.69 34.58
CA LYS A 462 -21.41 18.69 33.81
C LYS A 462 -21.93 19.88 34.66
N ASP A 463 -21.36 20.12 35.83
CA ASP A 463 -21.79 21.18 36.76
C ASP A 463 -20.81 22.36 36.74
N THR A 464 -21.02 23.29 35.82
CA THR A 464 -20.71 24.73 35.97
C THR A 464 -21.18 25.48 34.71
N LEU A 465 -22.48 25.41 34.43
CA LEU A 465 -23.15 26.48 33.69
C LEU A 465 -23.84 27.36 34.73
N PRO A 466 -23.48 28.64 34.88
CA PRO A 466 -24.22 29.53 35.76
C PRO A 466 -25.65 29.65 35.21
N SER A 467 -26.62 29.39 36.08
CA SER A 467 -28.04 29.64 35.84
C SER A 467 -28.25 31.07 35.31
N PRO A 468 -29.07 31.28 34.28
CA PRO A 468 -29.46 32.64 33.92
C PRO A 468 -30.24 33.22 35.11
N SER A 469 -29.69 34.29 35.69
CA SER A 469 -30.40 35.09 36.68
C SER A 469 -31.67 35.64 36.03
N SER A 470 -32.79 35.30 36.69
CA SER A 470 -34.17 35.76 36.52
C SER A 470 -34.32 37.24 36.19
#